data_AF-A0A1A8V241-F1
#
_entry.id   AF-A0A1A8V241-F1
#
_cell.length_a   1.000
_cell.length_b   1.000
_cell.length_c   1.000
_cell.angle_alpha   90.00
_cell.angle_beta   90.00
_cell.angle_gamma   90.00
#
_symmetry.space_group_name_H-M   'P 1'
#
loop_
_entity.id
_entity.type
_entity.pdbx_description
1 polymer ?
#
loop_
_entity_poly.entity_id
_entity_poly.type
_entity_poly.pdbx_seq_one_letter_code
_entity_poly.pdbx_strand_id
1 'polypeptide(L)'
;MSNKSEASSGGSAANDSKTTTDSKVCTENLTETDAFITNSLNLDPAEEYNMGHKQRGLALIFNQDYFYWLLGLGARSGSEADRNNLARRLKQ
;
A
#
# COMPACT_ATOMS: atom_id res chain seq x y z
N MET A 1 -47.94 28.16 -15.33
CA MET A 1 -47.71 27.46 -14.04
C MET A 1 -47.07 26.12 -14.37
N SER A 2 -45.77 26.01 -14.14
CA SER A 2 -45.05 24.73 -14.28
C SER A 2 -44.09 24.65 -13.09
N ASN A 3 -44.48 23.86 -12.11
CA ASN A 3 -43.73 23.64 -10.89
C ASN A 3 -42.59 22.67 -11.22
N LYS A 4 -41.34 23.16 -11.19
CA LYS A 4 -40.16 22.31 -11.27
C LYS A 4 -39.79 21.90 -9.86
N SER A 5 -39.95 20.61 -9.56
CA SER A 5 -39.61 19.99 -8.28
C SER A 5 -38.09 20.04 -8.05
N GLU A 6 -37.73 20.40 -6.82
CA GLU A 6 -36.39 20.30 -6.26
C GLU A 6 -35.96 18.84 -6.18
N ALA A 7 -34.72 18.56 -6.59
CA ALA A 7 -33.97 17.40 -6.13
C ALA A 7 -32.68 17.95 -5.52
N SER A 8 -32.77 18.36 -4.26
CA SER A 8 -31.60 18.67 -3.44
C SER A 8 -30.91 17.34 -3.11
N SER A 9 -29.86 16.98 -3.86
CA SER A 9 -29.01 15.84 -3.55
C SER A 9 -28.08 16.21 -2.40
N GLY A 10 -28.61 16.17 -1.18
CA GLY A 10 -27.85 16.34 0.05
C GLY A 10 -26.98 15.12 0.32
N GLY A 11 -25.74 15.13 -0.16
CA GLY A 11 -24.72 14.19 0.29
C GLY A 11 -24.30 14.54 1.71
N SER A 12 -24.64 13.69 2.68
CA SER A 12 -24.18 13.84 4.06
C SER A 12 -22.95 12.96 4.26
N ALA A 13 -21.77 13.59 4.38
CA ALA A 13 -20.56 12.90 4.80
C ALA A 13 -20.57 12.76 6.33
N ALA A 14 -20.56 11.52 6.82
CA ALA A 14 -20.42 11.24 8.25
C ALA A 14 -18.98 11.59 8.68
N ASN A 15 -18.85 12.64 9.49
CA ASN A 15 -17.58 13.01 10.12
C ASN A 15 -17.50 12.35 11.51
N ASP A 16 -17.09 11.08 11.53
CA ASP A 16 -16.81 10.38 12.78
C ASP A 16 -15.30 10.42 13.06
N SER A 17 -14.83 11.56 13.57
CA SER A 17 -13.53 11.63 14.23
C SER A 17 -13.73 12.20 15.63
N LYS A 18 -13.93 11.31 16.61
CA LYS A 18 -13.78 11.67 18.03
C LYS A 18 -12.30 11.91 18.30
N THR A 19 -11.93 13.16 18.55
CA THR A 19 -10.62 13.52 19.08
C THR A 19 -10.56 13.10 20.54
N THR A 20 -9.79 12.06 20.84
CA THR A 20 -9.38 11.77 22.22
C THR A 20 -8.24 12.73 22.55
N THR A 21 -8.59 13.82 23.24
CA THR A 21 -7.60 14.61 23.99
C THR A 21 -7.16 13.76 25.17
N ASP A 22 -5.90 13.32 25.16
CA ASP A 22 -4.98 13.63 26.26
C ASP A 22 -3.53 13.27 25.88
N SER A 23 -2.67 14.31 25.93
CA SER A 23 -1.21 14.33 26.08
C SER A 23 -0.40 13.30 25.28
N LYS A 24 0.43 13.67 24.30
CA LYS A 24 1.57 14.59 24.41
C LYS A 24 1.92 15.05 23.00
N VAL A 25 1.66 16.32 22.71
CA VAL A 25 2.21 17.00 21.54
C VAL A 25 3.72 17.09 21.77
N CYS A 26 4.49 16.19 21.17
CA CYS A 26 5.94 16.35 21.07
C CYS A 26 6.23 17.29 19.90
N THR A 27 5.90 18.58 20.08
CA THR A 27 6.49 19.63 19.25
C THR A 27 7.89 19.87 19.76
N GLU A 28 8.84 19.08 19.28
CA GLU A 28 10.25 19.36 19.43
C GLU A 28 10.85 19.35 18.02
N ASN A 29 11.49 20.45 17.63
CA ASN A 29 12.35 20.49 16.46
C ASN A 29 13.57 19.62 16.78
N LEU A 30 13.44 18.31 16.58
CA LEU A 30 14.48 17.33 16.83
C LEU A 30 15.56 17.51 15.78
N THR A 31 16.52 18.38 16.08
CA THR A 31 17.80 18.40 15.40
C THR A 31 18.48 17.09 15.78
N GLU A 32 18.66 16.22 14.78
CA GLU A 32 19.39 14.95 14.79
C GLU A 32 20.51 14.89 15.84
N THR A 33 20.14 14.44 17.03
CA THR A 33 21.03 13.82 18.00
C THR A 33 20.59 12.38 17.99
N ASP A 34 21.47 11.44 17.62
CA ASP A 34 21.26 10.00 17.80
C ASP A 34 21.14 9.71 19.30
N ALA A 35 20.01 10.10 19.88
CA ALA A 35 19.61 9.69 21.21
C ALA A 35 19.45 8.18 21.12
N PHE A 36 20.25 7.46 21.89
CA PHE A 36 20.09 6.03 22.11
C PHE A 36 18.70 5.82 22.76
N ILE A 37 17.67 5.72 21.94
CA ILE A 37 16.34 5.22 22.30
C ILE A 37 16.46 3.70 22.44
N THR A 38 17.38 3.22 23.27
CA THR A 38 17.66 1.78 23.39
C THR A 38 16.77 1.09 24.42
N ASN A 39 16.08 1.84 25.28
CA ASN A 39 15.36 1.25 26.43
C ASN A 39 13.87 1.59 26.51
N SER A 40 13.35 2.51 25.68
CA SER A 40 11.90 2.84 25.66
C SER A 40 11.17 2.26 24.46
N LEU A 41 11.89 1.77 23.47
CA LEU A 41 11.37 1.04 22.32
C LEU A 41 11.70 -0.43 22.57
N ASN A 42 10.77 -1.17 23.19
CA ASN A 42 10.83 -2.64 23.29
C ASN A 42 10.64 -3.24 21.90
N LEU A 43 11.60 -3.03 21.01
CA LEU A 43 11.64 -3.62 19.68
C LEU A 43 12.31 -4.97 19.80
N ASP A 44 11.61 -6.02 19.38
CA ASP A 44 12.19 -7.36 19.30
C ASP A 44 13.06 -7.43 18.02
N PRO A 45 14.39 -7.63 18.14
CA PRO A 45 15.26 -7.72 16.98
C PRO A 45 14.97 -8.96 16.11
N ALA A 46 14.21 -9.93 16.62
CA ALA A 46 13.79 -11.14 15.91
C ALA A 46 12.31 -11.10 15.47
N GLU A 47 11.65 -9.95 15.55
CA GLU A 47 10.24 -9.84 15.14
C GLU A 47 10.06 -10.23 13.66
N GLU A 48 9.19 -11.21 13.41
CA GLU A 48 8.85 -11.68 12.06
C GLU A 48 7.48 -11.17 11.62
N TYR A 49 7.29 -11.03 10.31
CA TYR A 49 5.98 -10.68 9.76
C TYR A 49 4.94 -11.77 10.09
N ASN A 50 3.74 -11.37 10.50
CA ASN A 50 2.67 -12.33 10.78
C ASN A 50 2.15 -12.99 9.49
N MET A 51 2.68 -14.17 9.16
CA MET A 51 2.25 -14.98 8.03
C MET A 51 1.08 -15.93 8.36
N GLY A 52 0.50 -15.84 9.56
CA GLY A 52 -0.58 -16.70 10.06
C GLY A 52 -1.99 -16.36 9.53
N HIS A 53 -2.10 -15.44 8.57
CA HIS A 53 -3.38 -15.13 7.93
C HIS A 53 -3.91 -16.30 7.11
N LYS A 54 -5.24 -16.38 6.94
CA LYS A 54 -5.91 -17.46 6.19
C LYS A 54 -5.39 -17.65 4.76
N GLN A 55 -4.93 -16.57 4.13
CA GLN A 55 -4.35 -16.56 2.79
C GLN A 55 -3.08 -15.72 2.80
N ARG A 56 -2.10 -16.10 1.96
CA ARG A 56 -0.86 -15.34 1.77
C ARG A 56 -1.08 -14.03 1.01
N GLY A 57 -2.00 -14.04 0.04
CA GLY A 57 -2.34 -12.87 -0.79
C GLY A 57 -2.32 -13.17 -2.29
N LEU A 58 -2.55 -12.14 -3.09
CA LEU A 58 -2.50 -12.21 -4.56
C LEU A 58 -1.12 -11.82 -5.09
N ALA A 59 -0.61 -12.58 -6.07
CA ALA A 59 0.60 -12.27 -6.78
C ALA A 59 0.27 -11.86 -8.23
N LEU A 60 0.55 -10.61 -8.59
CA LEU A 60 0.35 -10.08 -9.93
C LEU A 60 1.64 -10.17 -10.74
N ILE A 61 1.55 -10.70 -11.97
CA ILE A 61 2.69 -10.81 -12.89
C ILE A 61 2.35 -10.02 -14.15
N PHE A 62 2.99 -8.87 -14.33
CA PHE A 62 2.89 -8.07 -15.55
C PHE A 62 3.96 -8.53 -16.54
N ASN A 63 3.61 -9.48 -17.41
CA ASN A 63 4.52 -9.95 -18.45
C ASN A 63 4.48 -9.02 -19.68
N GLN A 64 5.64 -8.52 -20.10
CA GLN A 64 5.78 -7.61 -21.25
C GLN A 64 6.82 -8.16 -22.23
N ASP A 65 6.36 -8.70 -23.35
CA ASP A 65 7.24 -9.34 -24.35
C ASP A 65 7.62 -8.39 -25.49
N TYR A 66 6.69 -7.52 -25.87
CA TYR A 66 6.84 -6.56 -26.98
C TYR A 66 6.47 -5.16 -26.53
N PHE A 67 7.10 -4.18 -27.16
CA PHE A 67 6.91 -2.77 -26.86
C PHE A 67 6.39 -2.03 -28.08
N TYR A 68 5.80 -0.86 -27.83
CA TYR A 68 5.41 0.04 -28.89
C TYR A 68 6.65 0.45 -29.70
N TRP A 69 6.59 0.31 -31.02
CA TRP A 69 7.75 0.41 -31.91
C TRP A 69 8.49 1.75 -31.81
N LEU A 70 7.76 2.85 -31.55
CA LEU A 70 8.37 4.19 -31.42
C LEU A 70 9.31 4.29 -30.21
N LEU A 71 9.19 3.39 -29.25
CA LEU A 71 10.09 3.31 -28.10
C LEU A 71 11.47 2.74 -28.46
N GLY A 72 11.62 2.12 -29.63
CA GLY A 72 12.89 1.54 -30.09
C GLY A 72 13.40 0.38 -29.22
N LEU A 73 12.56 -0.22 -28.40
CA LEU A 73 12.91 -1.32 -27.50
C LEU A 73 12.82 -2.68 -28.22
N GLY A 74 13.78 -3.55 -27.95
CA GLY A 74 13.79 -4.92 -28.46
C GLY A 74 12.78 -5.83 -27.77
N ALA A 75 12.41 -6.91 -28.44
CA ALA A 75 11.56 -7.96 -27.85
C ALA A 75 12.29 -8.68 -26.70
N ARG A 76 11.55 -9.04 -25.64
CA ARG A 76 12.09 -9.74 -24.47
C ARG A 76 11.88 -11.25 -24.59
N SER A 77 12.69 -11.86 -25.44
CA SER A 77 12.69 -13.32 -25.62
C SER A 77 12.97 -14.04 -24.29
N GLY A 78 12.15 -15.03 -23.95
CA GLY A 78 12.26 -15.78 -22.69
C GLY A 78 11.39 -15.26 -21.54
N SER A 79 10.83 -14.04 -21.63
CA SER A 79 9.97 -13.49 -20.57
C SER A 79 8.70 -14.32 -20.32
N GLU A 80 8.20 -15.00 -21.35
CA GLU A 80 7.09 -15.95 -21.21
C GLU A 80 7.50 -17.21 -20.40
N ALA A 81 8.75 -17.67 -20.54
CA ALA A 81 9.24 -18.78 -19.71
C ALA A 81 9.35 -18.35 -18.24
N ASP A 82 9.79 -17.11 -17.99
CA ASP A 82 9.84 -16.53 -16.63
C ASP A 82 8.44 -16.41 -16.02
N ARG A 83 7.47 -15.88 -16.79
CA ARG A 83 6.06 -15.79 -16.36
C ARG A 83 5.53 -17.14 -15.90
N ASN A 84 5.76 -18.19 -16.69
CA ASN A 84 5.30 -19.54 -16.38
C ASN A 84 6.01 -20.13 -15.15
N ASN A 85 7.31 -19.90 -15.01
CA ASN A 85 8.06 -20.33 -13.84
C ASN A 85 7.58 -19.64 -12.56
N LEU A 86 7.38 -18.32 -12.60
CA LEU A 86 6.87 -17.54 -11.47
C LEU A 86 5.46 -18.00 -11.08
N ALA A 87 4.56 -18.14 -12.06
CA ALA A 87 3.20 -18.61 -11.81
C ALA A 87 3.17 -20.00 -11.16
N ARG A 88 4.06 -20.91 -11.58
CA ARG A 88 4.19 -22.23 -10.97
C ARG A 88 4.70 -22.16 -9.54
N ARG A 89 5.74 -21.37 -9.27
CA ARG A 89 6.38 -21.29 -7.95
C ARG A 89 5.55 -20.55 -6.91
N LEU A 90 4.78 -19.56 -7.31
CA LEU A 90 3.96 -18.74 -6.41
C LEU A 90 2.60 -19.36 -6.09
N LYS A 91 2.17 -20.37 -6.86
CA LYS A 91 0.95 -21.13 -6.62
C LYS A 91 1.15 -22.34 -5.70
N GLN A 92 2.38 -22.88 -5.67
CA GLN A 92 2.78 -23.98 -4.79
C GLN A 92 2.85 -23.52 -3.34
#